data_AF-L0PG85-F1
#
_entry.id   AF-L0PG85-F1
#
_cell.length_a   1.000
_cell.length_b   1.000
_cell.length_c   1.000
_cell.angle_alpha   90.00
_cell.angle_beta   90.00
_cell.angle_gamma   90.00
#
_symmetry.space_group_name_H-M   'P 1'
#
loop_
_entity.id
_entity.type
_entity.pdbx_description
1 polymer ?
#
loop_
_entity_poly.entity_id
_entity_poly.type
_entity_poly.pdbx_seq_one_letter_code
_entity_poly.pdbx_strand_id
1 'polypeptide(L)' 'TNGLSFIETSALDSTNVDCAFQDILKSVYQSISMRTLDSSETVARPTDGQTIVVTQSQQEQGKMSSKCCT' A
#
# COMPACT_ATOMS: atom_id res chain seq x y z
N THR A 1 -19.01 -16.31 18.99
CA THR A 1 -19.38 -14.95 18.53
C THR A 1 -19.42 -14.98 17.01
N ASN A 2 -20.50 -14.56 16.37
CA ASN A 2 -20.74 -14.78 14.92
C ASN A 2 -19.96 -13.84 13.98
N GLY A 3 -18.90 -13.17 14.45
CA GLY A 3 -18.15 -12.19 13.64
C GLY A 3 -18.94 -10.93 13.26
N LEU A 4 -20.03 -10.62 13.98
CA LEU A 4 -20.87 -9.44 13.77
C LEU A 4 -20.47 -8.33 14.76
N SER A 5 -20.46 -7.09 14.28
CA SER A 5 -20.41 -5.90 15.14
C SER A 5 -21.78 -5.64 15.79
N PHE A 6 -21.77 -5.06 16.98
CA PHE A 6 -22.98 -4.71 17.71
C PHE A 6 -22.95 -3.22 18.09
N ILE A 7 -24.09 -2.56 17.91
CA ILE A 7 -24.35 -1.20 18.38
C ILE A 7 -25.84 -1.09 18.72
N GLU A 8 -26.15 -0.52 19.89
CA GLU A 8 -27.52 -0.20 20.27
C GLU A 8 -27.88 1.19 19.72
N THR A 9 -29.06 1.32 19.10
CA THR A 9 -29.51 2.56 18.48
C THR A 9 -30.93 2.88 18.92
N SER A 10 -31.25 4.17 18.99
CA SER A 10 -32.62 4.63 19.15
C SER A 10 -32.93 5.64 18.05
N ALA A 11 -33.87 5.27 17.18
CA ALA A 11 -34.36 6.15 16.13
C ALA A 11 -35.18 7.31 16.68
N LEU A 12 -35.78 7.15 17.87
CA LEU A 12 -36.65 8.15 18.49
C LEU A 12 -35.87 9.41 18.91
N ASP A 13 -34.68 9.21 19.48
CA ASP A 13 -33.82 10.28 19.98
C ASP A 13 -32.52 10.43 19.18
N SER A 14 -32.40 9.72 18.06
CA SER A 14 -31.22 9.68 17.18
C SER A 14 -29.94 9.15 17.85
N THR A 15 -30.04 8.45 18.98
CA THR A 15 -28.88 7.86 19.65
C THR A 15 -28.23 6.81 18.74
N ASN A 16 -26.92 7.01 18.50
CA ASN A 16 -26.05 6.11 17.74
C ASN A 16 -26.46 5.82 16.29
N VAL A 17 -27.46 6.52 15.72
CA VAL A 17 -27.91 6.30 14.35
C VAL A 17 -26.78 6.61 13.36
N ASP A 18 -26.23 7.83 13.42
CA ASP A 18 -25.14 8.25 12.53
C ASP A 18 -23.87 7.43 12.76
N CYS A 19 -23.55 7.12 14.01
CA CYS A 19 -22.41 6.27 14.37
C CYS A 19 -22.53 4.87 13.74
N ALA A 20 -23.71 4.24 13.82
CA ALA A 20 -23.95 2.93 13.24
C ALA A 20 -23.72 2.92 11.72
N PHE A 21 -24.18 3.96 11.02
CA PHE A 21 -23.96 4.11 9.58
C PHE A 21 -22.48 4.36 9.24
N GLN A 22 -21.80 5.21 9.99
CA GLN A 22 -20.38 5.47 9.78
C GLN A 22 -19.53 4.21 10.02
N ASP A 23 -19.82 3.47 11.08
CA ASP A 23 -19.09 2.26 11.45
C ASP A 23 -19.25 1.15 10.40
N ILE A 24 -20.48 0.90 9.91
CA ILE A 24 -20.69 -0.13 8.89
C ILE A 24 -20.03 0.26 7.56
N LEU A 25 -20.14 1.52 7.13
CA LEU A 25 -19.53 1.99 5.88
C LEU A 25 -17.99 1.93 5.96
N LYS A 26 -17.42 2.33 7.10
CA LYS A 26 -15.98 2.28 7.35
C LYS A 26 -15.45 0.84 7.38
N SER A 27 -16.17 -0.07 8.02
CA SER A 27 -15.83 -1.50 8.08
C SER A 27 -15.83 -2.13 6.68
N VAL A 28 -16.85 -1.85 5.87
CA VAL A 28 -16.92 -2.31 4.47
C VAL A 28 -15.74 -1.76 3.66
N TYR A 29 -15.44 -0.46 3.78
CA TYR A 29 -14.31 0.15 3.10
C TYR A 29 -12.97 -0.49 3.49
N GLN A 30 -12.71 -0.68 4.78
CA GLN A 30 -11.49 -1.32 5.28
C GLN A 30 -11.37 -2.76 4.76
N SER A 31 -12.45 -3.54 4.80
CA SER A 31 -12.47 -4.91 4.29
C SER A 31 -12.08 -4.99 2.81
N ILE A 32 -12.55 -4.04 2.00
CA ILE A 32 -12.21 -3.97 0.57
C ILE A 32 -10.76 -3.49 0.37
N SER A 33 -10.36 -2.42 1.07
CA SER A 33 -9.02 -1.83 0.95
C SER A 33 -7.91 -2.78 1.38
N MET A 34 -8.17 -3.68 2.32
CA MET A 34 -7.19 -4.70 2.72
C MET A 34 -7.04 -5.80 1.65
N ARG A 35 -8.12 -6.18 0.96
CA ARG A 35 -8.06 -7.18 -0.13
C ARG A 35 -7.29 -6.71 -1.35
N THR A 36 -7.28 -5.40 -1.65
CA THR A 36 -6.49 -4.86 -2.76
C THR A 36 -4.99 -4.94 -2.51
N LEU A 37 -4.54 -4.96 -1.26
CA LEU A 37 -3.11 -5.10 -0.92
C LEU A 37 -2.62 -6.54 -1.13
N ASP A 38 -3.48 -7.53 -0.88
CA ASP A 38 -3.16 -8.96 -1.05
C ASP A 38 -3.06 -9.38 -2.53
N SER A 39 -3.73 -8.63 -3.43
CA SER A 39 -3.57 -8.82 -4.89
C SER A 39 -2.20 -8.40 -5.44
N SER A 40 -1.24 -8.01 -4.59
CA SER A 40 0.13 -7.68 -4.99
C SER A 40 1.16 -8.80 -4.80
N GLU A 41 0.81 -9.95 -4.21
CA GLU A 41 1.75 -11.09 -4.11
C GLU A 41 1.98 -11.83 -5.44
N THR A 42 1.29 -11.46 -6.51
CA THR A 42 1.60 -11.91 -7.89
C THR A 42 2.24 -10.83 -8.74
N VAL A 43 2.82 -9.78 -8.12
CA VAL A 43 3.79 -8.94 -8.85
C VAL A 43 5.01 -9.81 -9.09
N ALA A 44 5.13 -10.28 -10.34
CA ALA A 44 6.30 -10.97 -10.87
C ALA A 44 7.58 -10.30 -10.35
N ARG A 45 8.18 -10.89 -9.32
CA ARG A 45 9.52 -10.52 -8.88
C ARG A 45 10.43 -10.86 -10.06
N PRO A 46 11.34 -9.97 -10.49
CA PRO A 46 12.38 -10.37 -11.43
C PRO A 46 13.17 -11.52 -10.80
N THR A 47 12.95 -12.73 -11.27
CA THR A 47 13.77 -13.90 -10.93
C THR A 47 15.00 -13.82 -11.82
N ASP A 48 16.17 -13.74 -11.19
CA ASP A 48 17.50 -13.60 -11.79
C ASP A 48 17.75 -12.30 -12.57
N GLY A 49 18.06 -11.24 -11.81
CA GLY A 49 18.80 -10.11 -12.36
C GLY A 49 20.23 -10.52 -12.69
N GLN A 50 20.61 -10.47 -13.96
CA GLN A 50 21.99 -10.73 -14.38
C GLN A 50 22.88 -9.52 -14.07
N THR A 51 23.91 -9.71 -13.24
CA THR A 51 24.90 -8.67 -12.91
C THR A 51 25.68 -8.28 -14.17
N ILE A 52 25.52 -7.04 -14.64
CA ILE A 52 26.35 -6.47 -15.70
C ILE A 52 27.66 -6.02 -15.07
N VAL A 53 28.75 -6.76 -15.33
CA VAL A 53 30.11 -6.35 -14.97
C VAL A 53 30.57 -5.35 -16.02
N VAL A 54 30.60 -4.07 -15.66
CA VAL A 54 31.13 -3.01 -16.53
C VAL A 54 32.66 -3.06 -16.44
N THR A 55 33.31 -3.77 -17.37
CA THR A 55 34.74 -3.59 -17.60
C THR A 55 34.97 -2.28 -18.33
N GLN A 56 35.64 -1.35 -17.66
CA GLN A 56 36.01 -0.05 -18.19
C GLN A 56 36.95 -0.26 -19.38
N SER A 57 36.45 -0.08 -20.61
CA SER A 57 37.30 0.06 -21.78
C SER A 57 38.22 1.26 -21.53
N GLN A 58 39.51 0.97 -21.45
CA GLN A 58 40.54 1.99 -21.32
C GLN A 58 40.47 2.90 -22.55
N GLN A 59 40.02 4.14 -22.36
CA GLN A 59 40.53 5.27 -23.12
C GLN A 59 40.24 6.61 -22.44
N GLU A 60 41.36 7.20 -22.02
CA GLU A 60 41.69 8.63 -21.98
C GLU A 60 41.18 9.52 -20.84
N GLN A 61 42.19 10.07 -20.14
CA GLN A 61 42.15 11.13 -19.15
C GLN A 61 41.30 12.32 -19.61
N GLY A 62 40.25 12.63 -18.85
CA GLY A 62 39.56 13.92 -18.91
C GLY A 62 38.89 14.21 -17.57
N LYS A 63 39.57 14.96 -16.70
CA LYS A 63 39.00 15.47 -15.43
C LYS A 63 37.71 16.26 -15.71
N MET A 64 36.58 15.82 -15.17
CA MET A 64 35.52 16.74 -14.76
C MET A 64 34.73 16.17 -13.57
N SER A 65 34.59 17.01 -12.56
CA SER A 65 34.09 16.76 -11.22
C SER A 65 32.64 16.26 -11.17
N SER A 66 32.41 15.17 -10.45
CA SER A 66 31.08 14.74 -10.01
C SER A 66 30.45 15.78 -9.07
N LYS A 67 29.51 16.56 -9.60
CA LYS A 67 28.57 17.34 -8.80
C LYS A 67 27.20 16.64 -8.90
N CYS A 68 26.99 15.65 -8.01
CA CYS A 68 25.67 15.06 -7.80
C CYS A 68 24.88 16.01 -6.89
N CYS A 69 23.66 16.36 -7.27
CA CYS A 69 22.81 17.30 -6.53
C CYS A 69 22.15 16.61 -5.32
N THR A 70 21.96 17.38 -4.23
CA THR A 70 21.10 17.08 -3.07
C THR A 70 19.63 17.09 -3.40
#